data_AF-A0A022KXL8-F1
#
_entry.id   AF-A0A022KXL8-F1
#
_cell.length_a   1.000
_cell.length_b   1.000
_cell.length_c   1.000
_cell.angle_alpha   90.00
_cell.angle_beta   90.00
_cell.angle_gamma   90.00
#
_symmetry.space_group_name_H-M   'P 1'
#
loop_
_entity.id
_entity.type
_entity.pdbx_description
1 polymer ?
#
loop_
_entity_poly.entity_id
_entity_poly.type
_entity_poly.pdbx_seq_one_letter_code
_entity_poly.pdbx_strand_id
1 'polypeptide(L)'
;MAFVDEAYRLPNDCRPGEKPFYALAAVLLTIDDHVDIRADLHRIVGGNWWHTVDAQQTQDGLPKIEELTDYLADYRDPCVLAVCHTPGPDDQAIGMRAVSLSALLAALDSQAPRPGAGEGHQRVVPAQAKMIVLERQNRHQDTDRDLHTIRQARQSGAISRHFPVMHVSPSIENLLWLPDLVSHTYRRYITHDEDLVTRLDGQTVTLELPANKSDPLGAAAYVQGVSRLFQ
;
A
#
# COMPACT_ATOMS: atom_id res chain seq x y z
N MET A 1 13.34 -3.66 5.42
CA MET A 1 13.18 -2.78 4.24
C MET A 1 11.70 -2.62 3.98
N ALA A 2 11.26 -1.53 3.37
CA ALA A 2 9.86 -1.32 3.02
C ALA A 2 9.66 -1.49 1.51
N PHE A 3 8.77 -2.38 1.10
CA PHE A 3 8.39 -2.62 -0.29
C PHE A 3 7.04 -1.98 -0.54
N VAL A 4 6.90 -1.21 -1.61
CA VAL A 4 5.75 -0.32 -1.81
C VAL A 4 5.14 -0.51 -3.18
N ASP A 5 3.83 -0.63 -3.19
CA ASP A 5 3.01 -0.64 -4.40
C ASP A 5 1.71 0.16 -4.19
N GLU A 6 1.02 0.48 -5.29
CA GLU A 6 -0.17 1.32 -5.33
C GLU A 6 -1.39 0.63 -5.93
N ALA A 7 -2.57 0.98 -5.41
CA ALA A 7 -3.84 0.65 -6.05
C ALA A 7 -4.74 1.88 -6.05
N TYR A 8 -5.37 2.16 -7.19
CA TYR A 8 -6.27 3.31 -7.29
C TYR A 8 -7.40 3.09 -8.30
N ARG A 9 -8.42 3.92 -8.15
CA ARG A 9 -9.48 4.17 -9.14
C ARG A 9 -9.69 5.69 -9.21
N LEU A 10 -9.43 6.29 -10.36
CA LEU A 10 -9.60 7.74 -10.53
C LEU A 10 -11.06 8.08 -10.84
N PRO A 11 -11.51 9.33 -10.59
CA PRO A 11 -12.88 9.75 -10.90
C PRO A 11 -13.30 9.42 -12.34
N ASN A 12 -12.40 9.62 -13.31
CA ASN A 12 -12.67 9.38 -14.73
C ASN A 12 -12.68 7.88 -15.11
N ASP A 13 -12.16 7.00 -14.25
CA ASP A 13 -12.11 5.55 -14.47
C ASP A 13 -13.24 4.80 -13.74
N CYS A 14 -14.03 5.51 -12.92
CA CYS A 14 -15.12 4.94 -12.14
C CYS A 14 -16.30 4.55 -13.05
N ARG A 15 -16.79 3.32 -12.89
CA ARG A 15 -18.08 2.91 -13.47
C ARG A 15 -19.25 3.54 -12.71
N PRO A 16 -20.48 3.59 -13.28
CA PRO A 16 -21.64 4.06 -12.55
C PRO A 16 -21.80 3.31 -11.21
N GLY A 17 -21.84 4.05 -10.10
CA GLY A 17 -21.93 3.50 -8.74
C GLY A 17 -20.58 3.23 -8.05
N GLU A 18 -19.46 3.24 -8.78
CA GLU A 18 -18.12 3.19 -8.17
C GLU A 18 -17.74 4.57 -7.62
N LYS A 19 -16.92 4.59 -6.56
CA LYS A 19 -16.29 5.80 -6.04
C LYS A 19 -14.78 5.74 -6.25
N PRO A 20 -14.15 6.90 -6.47
CA PRO A 20 -12.72 6.96 -6.67
C PRO A 20 -11.98 6.78 -5.34
N PHE A 21 -10.79 6.19 -5.40
CA PHE A 21 -9.89 6.03 -4.26
C PHE A 21 -8.45 5.96 -4.74
N TYR A 22 -7.51 6.20 -3.83
CA TYR A 22 -6.09 6.00 -4.05
C TYR A 22 -5.47 5.41 -2.78
N ALA A 23 -4.71 4.33 -2.92
CA ALA A 23 -4.04 3.66 -1.83
C ALA A 23 -2.59 3.37 -2.20
N LEU A 24 -1.70 3.54 -1.22
CA LEU A 24 -0.29 3.17 -1.31
C LEU A 24 0.01 2.29 -0.10
N ALA A 25 0.41 1.04 -0.34
CA ALA A 25 0.71 0.08 0.71
C ALA A 25 2.22 -0.17 0.78
N ALA A 26 2.75 -0.22 1.99
CA ALA A 26 4.11 -0.66 2.27
C ALA A 26 4.08 -1.94 3.11
N VAL A 27 4.86 -2.95 2.74
CA VAL A 27 5.14 -4.12 3.57
C VAL A 27 6.57 -4.03 4.09
N LEU A 28 6.75 -4.10 5.41
CA LEU A 28 8.06 -4.00 6.05
C LEU A 28 8.58 -5.40 6.36
N LEU A 29 9.70 -5.77 5.74
CA LEU A 29 10.34 -7.07 5.90
C LEU A 29 11.72 -6.92 6.55
N THR A 30 12.13 -7.90 7.36
CA THR A 30 13.49 -7.94 7.91
C THR A 30 14.48 -8.44 6.85
N ILE A 31 15.65 -7.81 6.76
CA ILE A 31 16.64 -8.11 5.72
C ILE A 31 17.09 -9.57 5.77
N ASP A 32 17.24 -10.12 6.98
CA ASP A 32 17.73 -11.49 7.20
C ASP A 32 16.76 -12.54 6.63
N ASP A 33 15.47 -12.20 6.51
CA ASP A 33 14.43 -13.11 6.03
C ASP A 33 14.21 -13.02 4.51
N HIS A 34 14.80 -12.04 3.83
CA HIS A 34 14.51 -11.76 2.41
C HIS A 34 14.79 -12.93 1.47
N VAL A 35 15.78 -13.79 1.76
CA VAL A 35 16.09 -14.95 0.91
C VAL A 35 14.99 -16.00 1.05
N ASP A 36 14.60 -16.29 2.30
CA ASP A 36 13.59 -17.30 2.62
C ASP A 36 12.21 -16.86 2.14
N ILE A 37 11.85 -15.59 2.37
CA ILE A 37 10.58 -15.03 1.88
C ILE A 37 10.50 -15.18 0.35
N ARG A 38 11.55 -14.84 -0.41
CA ARG A 38 11.52 -15.01 -1.87
C ARG A 38 11.29 -16.48 -2.27
N ALA A 39 11.94 -17.42 -1.58
CA ALA A 39 11.76 -18.85 -1.84
C ALA A 39 10.31 -19.29 -1.57
N ASP A 40 9.71 -18.83 -0.48
CA ASP A 40 8.32 -19.11 -0.14
C ASP A 40 7.34 -18.48 -1.13
N LEU A 41 7.56 -17.23 -1.55
CA LEU A 41 6.76 -16.59 -2.59
C LEU A 41 6.78 -17.40 -3.89
N HIS A 42 7.95 -17.86 -4.34
CA HIS A 42 8.05 -18.71 -5.53
C HIS A 42 7.33 -20.04 -5.36
N ARG A 43 7.40 -20.65 -4.16
CA ARG A 43 6.71 -21.90 -3.85
C ARG A 43 5.19 -21.74 -3.92
N ILE A 44 4.64 -20.69 -3.33
CA ILE A 44 3.19 -20.41 -3.31
C ILE A 44 2.70 -20.03 -4.71
N VAL A 45 3.41 -19.13 -5.39
CA VAL A 45 3.04 -18.66 -6.73
C VAL A 45 3.20 -19.78 -7.77
N GLY A 46 4.16 -20.68 -7.58
CA GLY A 46 4.49 -21.74 -8.53
C GLY A 46 5.07 -21.21 -9.84
N GLY A 47 5.71 -20.04 -9.81
CA GLY A 47 6.20 -19.35 -11.00
C GLY A 47 7.16 -18.19 -10.67
N ASN A 48 7.61 -17.50 -11.71
CA ASN A 48 8.57 -16.38 -11.62
C ASN A 48 7.93 -15.01 -11.85
N TRP A 49 6.60 -14.97 -11.94
CA TRP A 49 5.83 -13.76 -12.15
C TRP A 49 4.56 -13.80 -11.32
N TRP A 50 4.26 -12.67 -10.71
CA TRP A 50 3.03 -12.43 -9.97
C TRP A 50 2.54 -11.02 -10.26
N HIS A 51 1.23 -10.91 -10.44
CA HIS A 51 0.51 -9.64 -10.44
C HIS A 51 -0.91 -9.98 -9.97
N THR A 52 -1.33 -9.41 -8.84
CA THR A 52 -2.53 -9.87 -8.13
C THR A 52 -3.79 -9.66 -8.96
N VAL A 53 -3.83 -8.62 -9.78
CA VAL A 53 -4.94 -8.37 -10.72
C VAL A 53 -5.08 -9.49 -11.76
N ASP A 54 -3.98 -10.10 -12.19
CA ASP A 54 -4.00 -11.19 -13.17
C ASP A 54 -4.44 -12.49 -12.49
N ALA A 55 -3.91 -12.76 -11.30
CA ALA A 55 -4.29 -13.91 -10.47
C ALA A 55 -5.79 -13.91 -10.15
N GLN A 56 -6.36 -12.75 -9.79
CA GLN A 56 -7.77 -12.56 -9.47
C GLN A 56 -8.72 -12.97 -10.62
N GLN A 57 -8.23 -12.99 -11.86
CA GLN A 57 -9.03 -13.33 -13.05
C GLN A 57 -9.06 -14.84 -13.33
N THR A 58 -8.40 -15.67 -12.53
CA THR A 58 -8.22 -17.11 -12.81
C THR A 58 -8.64 -17.97 -11.63
N GLN A 59 -9.15 -19.18 -11.91
CA GLN A 59 -9.51 -20.15 -10.86
C GLN A 59 -8.28 -20.61 -10.06
N ASP A 60 -7.11 -20.71 -10.71
CA ASP A 60 -5.86 -21.14 -10.06
C ASP A 60 -5.20 -20.01 -9.24
N GLY A 61 -5.52 -18.75 -9.54
CA GLY A 61 -4.95 -17.59 -8.86
C GLY A 61 -5.64 -17.26 -7.54
N LEU A 62 -6.95 -17.47 -7.42
CA LEU A 62 -7.70 -17.17 -6.20
C LEU A 62 -7.15 -17.90 -4.95
N PRO A 63 -6.88 -19.23 -4.99
CA PRO A 63 -6.28 -19.92 -3.85
C PRO A 63 -4.89 -19.37 -3.46
N LYS A 64 -4.12 -18.89 -4.44
CA LYS A 64 -2.78 -18.31 -4.19
C LYS A 64 -2.87 -16.94 -3.53
N ILE A 65 -3.88 -16.13 -3.89
CA ILE A 65 -4.16 -14.85 -3.23
C ILE A 65 -4.49 -15.10 -1.74
N GLU A 66 -5.31 -16.10 -1.46
CA GLU A 66 -5.62 -16.51 -0.09
C GLU A 66 -4.36 -17.01 0.65
N GLU A 67 -3.59 -17.93 0.05
CA GLU A 67 -2.38 -18.49 0.67
C GLU A 67 -1.31 -17.42 0.94
N LEU A 68 -1.09 -16.46 0.02
CA LEU A 68 -0.17 -15.35 0.26
C LEU A 68 -0.69 -14.38 1.32
N THR A 69 -2.01 -14.20 1.43
CA THR A 69 -2.60 -13.37 2.49
C THR A 69 -2.41 -14.05 3.85
N ASP A 70 -2.63 -15.35 3.94
CA ASP A 70 -2.40 -16.13 5.15
C ASP A 70 -0.92 -16.15 5.52
N TYR A 71 -0.02 -16.29 4.53
CA TYR A 71 1.41 -16.14 4.73
C TYR A 71 1.75 -14.79 5.39
N LEU A 72 1.26 -13.66 4.85
CA LEU A 72 1.50 -12.36 5.49
C LEU A 72 0.95 -12.28 6.91
N ALA A 73 -0.26 -12.81 7.14
CA ALA A 73 -0.93 -12.79 8.43
C ALA A 73 -0.17 -13.58 9.50
N ASP A 74 0.39 -14.74 9.13
CA ASP A 74 1.11 -15.64 10.04
C ASP A 74 2.43 -15.03 10.52
N TYR A 75 3.17 -14.39 9.61
CA TYR A 75 4.46 -13.75 9.94
C TYR A 75 4.29 -12.39 10.62
N ARG A 76 3.08 -11.80 10.55
CA ARG A 76 2.75 -10.49 11.14
C ARG A 76 3.64 -9.36 10.65
N ASP A 77 4.08 -9.46 9.40
CA ASP A 77 4.88 -8.42 8.75
C ASP A 77 4.10 -7.10 8.69
N PRO A 78 4.63 -6.00 9.25
CA PRO A 78 3.86 -4.77 9.32
C PRO A 78 3.48 -4.22 7.94
N CYS A 79 2.20 -3.86 7.81
CA CYS A 79 1.68 -3.17 6.64
C CYS A 79 1.41 -1.69 7.00
N VAL A 80 1.95 -0.76 6.22
CA VAL A 80 1.70 0.68 6.40
C VAL A 80 0.95 1.19 5.19
N LEU A 81 -0.24 1.76 5.42
CA LEU A 81 -1.17 2.13 4.36
C LEU A 81 -1.42 3.64 4.36
N ALA A 82 -1.26 4.28 3.21
CA ALA A 82 -1.76 5.63 2.97
C ALA A 82 -2.99 5.54 2.06
N VAL A 83 -4.16 5.98 2.54
CA VAL A 83 -5.42 5.94 1.78
C VAL A 83 -5.99 7.34 1.60
N CYS A 84 -6.30 7.68 0.35
CA CYS A 84 -7.08 8.84 -0.06
C CYS A 84 -8.42 8.37 -0.63
N HIS A 85 -9.49 8.49 0.14
CA HIS A 85 -10.81 7.92 -0.20
C HIS A 85 -11.85 8.94 -0.70
N THR A 86 -11.51 10.23 -0.77
CA THR A 86 -12.38 11.28 -1.36
C THR A 86 -11.61 12.18 -2.34
N PRO A 87 -11.07 11.66 -3.45
CA PRO A 87 -10.52 12.57 -4.45
C PRO A 87 -11.62 13.45 -5.04
N GLY A 88 -11.39 14.76 -5.04
CA GLY A 88 -12.24 15.73 -5.69
C GLY A 88 -12.27 15.55 -7.22
N PRO A 89 -13.21 16.19 -7.91
CA PRO A 89 -13.32 16.10 -9.37
C PRO A 89 -12.04 16.52 -10.11
N ASP A 90 -11.28 17.44 -9.53
CA ASP A 90 -10.03 17.97 -10.09
C ASP A 90 -8.79 17.21 -9.60
N ASP A 91 -8.93 16.29 -8.63
CA ASP A 91 -7.80 15.53 -8.09
C ASP A 91 -7.25 14.57 -9.14
N GLN A 92 -5.97 14.76 -9.45
CA GLN A 92 -5.23 13.91 -10.36
C GLN A 92 -4.49 12.82 -9.58
N ALA A 93 -4.33 11.64 -10.17
CA ALA A 93 -3.53 10.53 -9.62
C ALA A 93 -2.17 11.00 -9.11
N ILE A 94 -1.53 11.89 -9.88
CA ILE A 94 -0.21 12.43 -9.59
C ILE A 94 -0.18 13.21 -8.26
N GLY A 95 -1.21 14.03 -8.00
CA GLY A 95 -1.31 14.80 -6.76
C GLY A 95 -1.54 13.89 -5.56
N MET A 96 -2.44 12.91 -5.71
CA MET A 96 -2.70 11.91 -4.67
C MET A 96 -1.47 11.07 -4.36
N ARG A 97 -0.73 10.63 -5.39
CA ARG A 97 0.53 9.91 -5.26
C ARG A 97 1.57 10.76 -4.52
N ALA A 98 1.75 12.02 -4.89
CA ALA A 98 2.72 12.90 -4.23
C ALA A 98 2.43 13.07 -2.73
N VAL A 99 1.16 13.28 -2.36
CA VAL A 99 0.74 13.40 -0.95
C VAL A 99 0.94 12.09 -0.19
N SER A 100 0.46 10.97 -0.75
CA SER A 100 0.53 9.65 -0.11
C SER A 100 1.97 9.17 0.04
N LEU A 101 2.79 9.33 -1.01
CA LEU A 101 4.20 9.00 -1.00
C LEU A 101 4.98 9.86 0.01
N SER A 102 4.70 11.16 0.07
CA SER A 102 5.36 12.04 1.05
C SER A 102 5.05 11.63 2.49
N ALA A 103 3.79 11.30 2.79
CA ALA A 103 3.39 10.83 4.12
C ALA A 103 4.04 9.48 4.46
N LEU A 104 4.04 8.54 3.52
CA LEU A 104 4.65 7.23 3.68
C LEU A 104 6.16 7.34 3.92
N LEU A 105 6.86 8.16 3.12
CA LEU A 105 8.28 8.44 3.29
C LEU A 105 8.58 8.99 4.69
N ALA A 106 7.82 9.98 5.15
CA ALA A 106 8.01 10.59 6.45
C ALA A 106 7.72 9.62 7.60
N ALA A 107 6.72 8.75 7.44
CA ALA A 107 6.38 7.73 8.43
C ALA A 107 7.49 6.66 8.54
N LEU A 108 7.99 6.18 7.40
CA LEU A 108 8.99 5.11 7.34
C LEU A 108 10.41 5.56 7.70
N ASP A 109 10.75 6.85 7.57
CA ASP A 109 12.03 7.40 8.04
C ASP A 109 12.01 7.86 9.51
N SER A 110 10.83 7.82 10.15
CA SER A 110 10.67 8.30 11.53
C SER A 110 11.42 7.41 12.52
N GLN A 111 12.26 8.04 13.36
CA GLN A 111 12.94 7.40 14.49
C GLN A 111 12.00 7.14 15.68
N ALA A 112 10.87 7.86 15.73
CA ALA A 112 9.86 7.71 16.75
C ALA A 112 8.65 6.94 16.18
N PRO A 113 8.10 5.98 16.95
CA PRO A 113 6.73 5.50 16.80
C PRO A 113 5.76 6.62 16.42
N ARG A 114 5.07 6.49 15.29
CA ARG A 114 3.96 7.37 14.94
C ARG A 114 2.64 6.66 15.21
N PRO A 115 1.67 7.32 15.88
CA PRO A 115 0.33 6.77 15.98
C PRO A 115 -0.26 6.67 14.56
N GLY A 116 -0.83 5.51 14.24
CA GLY A 116 -1.73 5.35 13.11
C GLY A 116 -3.07 6.04 13.35
N ALA A 117 -3.82 6.23 12.28
CA ALA A 117 -5.18 6.74 12.31
C ALA A 117 -6.16 5.71 12.91
N GLY A 118 -7.16 6.17 13.67
CA GLY A 118 -8.29 5.37 14.16
C GLY A 118 -8.53 5.45 15.68
N GLU A 119 -9.81 5.40 16.09
CA GLU A 119 -10.19 5.31 17.51
C GLU A 119 -9.97 3.88 18.03
N GLY A 120 -9.26 3.73 19.15
CA GLY A 120 -9.24 2.49 19.95
C GLY A 120 -8.08 1.51 19.71
N HIS A 121 -7.25 1.66 18.68
CA HIS A 121 -6.05 0.84 18.47
C HIS A 121 -4.89 1.76 18.08
N GLN A 122 -4.11 2.21 19.07
CA GLN A 122 -2.91 3.03 18.84
C GLN A 122 -1.81 2.14 18.24
N ARG A 123 -1.98 1.75 16.98
CA ARG A 123 -0.98 1.00 16.24
C ARG A 123 0.15 1.93 15.86
N VAL A 124 1.36 1.45 16.04
CA VAL A 124 2.59 2.21 15.84
C VAL A 124 3.20 1.79 14.52
N VAL A 125 3.50 2.77 13.65
CA VAL A 125 4.36 2.50 12.50
C VAL A 125 5.70 1.97 13.04
N PRO A 126 6.14 0.75 12.63
CA PRO A 126 7.38 0.17 13.14
C PRO A 126 8.57 1.08 12.88
N ALA A 127 9.59 0.97 13.73
CA ALA A 127 10.78 1.82 13.68
C ALA A 127 11.45 1.84 12.29
N GLN A 128 12.05 2.99 11.99
CA GLN A 128 12.72 3.38 10.74
C GLN A 128 13.08 2.24 9.78
N ALA A 129 12.45 2.22 8.60
CA ALA A 129 12.91 1.39 7.48
C ALA A 129 14.32 1.83 7.06
N LYS A 130 15.20 0.89 6.70
CA LYS A 130 16.55 1.22 6.20
C LYS A 130 16.57 1.69 4.74
N MET A 131 15.54 1.34 3.98
CA MET A 131 15.39 1.64 2.57
C MET A 131 13.93 1.41 2.17
N ILE A 132 13.47 2.16 1.16
CA ILE A 132 12.22 1.93 0.46
C ILE A 132 12.49 1.43 -0.97
N VAL A 133 11.75 0.40 -1.37
CA VAL A 133 11.73 -0.15 -2.72
C VAL A 133 10.34 0.08 -3.29
N LEU A 134 10.25 0.94 -4.30
CA LEU A 134 9.04 1.22 -5.06
C LEU A 134 9.02 0.34 -6.31
N GLU A 135 7.82 -0.08 -6.72
CA GLU A 135 7.65 -0.60 -8.07
C GLU A 135 8.02 0.47 -9.12
N ARG A 136 8.72 0.05 -10.17
CA ARG A 136 9.06 0.90 -11.30
C ARG A 136 7.80 1.26 -12.10
N GLN A 137 7.56 2.55 -12.24
CA GLN A 137 6.46 3.08 -13.04
C GLN A 137 6.62 2.77 -14.53
N ASN A 138 5.49 2.52 -15.20
CA ASN A 138 5.45 2.19 -16.64
C ASN A 138 5.94 3.34 -17.53
N ARG A 139 5.73 4.60 -17.11
CA ARG A 139 6.16 5.79 -17.85
C ARG A 139 7.31 6.47 -17.12
N HIS A 140 8.35 6.83 -17.86
CA HIS A 140 9.51 7.55 -17.31
C HIS A 140 9.12 8.84 -16.58
N GLN A 141 8.12 9.57 -17.10
CA GLN A 141 7.62 10.81 -16.51
C GLN A 141 7.03 10.60 -15.11
N ASP A 142 6.47 9.42 -14.83
CA ASP A 142 5.91 9.11 -13.51
C ASP A 142 7.03 8.79 -12.51
N THR A 143 8.08 8.08 -12.95
CA THR A 143 9.32 7.94 -12.16
C THR A 143 9.96 9.30 -11.87
N ASP A 144 10.02 10.22 -12.84
CA ASP A 144 10.58 11.57 -12.61
C ASP A 144 9.79 12.38 -11.57
N ARG A 145 8.46 12.18 -11.53
CA ARG A 145 7.58 12.79 -10.52
C ARG A 145 7.80 12.20 -9.13
N ASP A 146 8.00 10.90 -9.01
CA ASP A 146 8.39 10.28 -7.75
C ASP A 146 9.74 10.84 -7.27
N LEU A 147 10.73 10.90 -8.15
CA LEU A 147 12.04 11.48 -7.85
C LEU A 147 11.95 12.97 -7.46
N HIS A 148 11.02 13.71 -8.06
CA HIS A 148 10.73 15.08 -7.65
C HIS A 148 10.15 15.12 -6.22
N THR A 149 9.15 14.30 -5.92
CA THR A 149 8.52 14.19 -4.59
C THR A 149 9.55 13.83 -3.52
N ILE A 150 10.40 12.83 -3.78
CA ILE A 150 11.47 12.41 -2.87
C ILE A 150 12.48 13.55 -2.64
N ARG A 151 12.85 14.28 -3.69
CA ARG A 151 13.74 15.46 -3.57
C ARG A 151 13.11 16.55 -2.71
N GLN A 152 11.83 16.85 -2.90
CA GLN A 152 11.11 17.84 -2.08
C GLN A 152 11.07 17.40 -0.61
N ALA A 153 10.76 16.14 -0.32
CA ALA A 153 10.75 15.61 1.04
C ALA A 153 12.12 15.70 1.74
N ARG A 154 13.22 15.49 1.01
CA ARG A 154 14.59 15.70 1.52
C ARG A 154 14.90 17.19 1.75
N GLN A 155 14.45 18.07 0.86
CA GLN A 155 14.70 19.51 0.95
C GLN A 155 13.95 20.15 2.11
N SER A 156 12.72 19.71 2.38
CA SER A 156 11.92 20.19 3.51
C SER A 156 12.33 19.60 4.86
N GLY A 157 13.20 18.59 4.88
CA GLY A 157 13.59 17.86 6.08
C GLY A 157 12.54 16.85 6.56
N ALA A 158 11.51 16.57 5.76
CA ALA A 158 10.50 15.55 6.08
C ALA A 158 11.09 14.12 6.11
N ILE A 159 12.16 13.89 5.35
CA ILE A 159 13.01 12.70 5.44
C ILE A 159 14.49 13.07 5.44
N SER A 160 15.30 12.17 5.97
CA SER A 160 16.76 12.22 6.03
C SER A 160 17.35 12.34 4.63
N ARG A 161 18.37 13.21 4.50
CA ARG A 161 19.03 13.52 3.23
C ARG A 161 19.52 12.28 2.47
N HIS A 162 19.95 11.25 3.19
CA HIS A 162 20.52 10.02 2.64
C HIS A 162 19.59 8.81 2.75
N PHE A 163 18.30 9.02 3.03
CA PHE A 163 17.36 7.90 3.11
C PHE A 163 17.23 7.20 1.74
N PRO A 164 17.62 5.91 1.61
CA PRO A 164 17.65 5.23 0.32
C PRO A 164 16.25 4.90 -0.21
N VAL A 165 16.00 5.27 -1.46
CA VAL A 165 14.75 4.94 -2.18
C VAL A 165 15.13 4.46 -3.58
N MET A 166 14.59 3.31 -4.01
CA MET A 166 14.88 2.71 -5.32
C MET A 166 13.60 2.31 -6.05
N HIS A 167 13.63 2.34 -7.38
CA HIS A 167 12.55 1.86 -8.25
C HIS A 167 12.97 0.56 -8.95
N VAL A 168 12.26 -0.54 -8.68
CA VAL A 168 12.62 -1.89 -9.14
C VAL A 168 11.41 -2.54 -9.81
N SER A 169 11.66 -3.42 -10.78
CA SER A 169 10.60 -4.22 -11.41
C SER A 169 10.24 -5.42 -10.53
N PRO A 170 8.96 -5.82 -10.41
CA PRO A 170 8.54 -7.05 -9.71
C PRO A 170 9.12 -8.33 -10.32
N SER A 171 9.59 -8.28 -11.57
CA SER A 171 10.33 -9.39 -12.20
C SER A 171 11.78 -9.51 -11.72
N ILE A 172 12.33 -8.49 -11.07
CA ILE A 172 13.69 -8.45 -10.52
C ILE A 172 13.67 -8.60 -9.01
N GLU A 173 12.71 -7.97 -8.32
CA GLU A 173 12.53 -8.05 -6.87
C GLU A 173 11.15 -8.59 -6.54
N ASN A 174 11.08 -9.90 -6.27
CA ASN A 174 9.82 -10.61 -6.04
C ASN A 174 9.15 -10.23 -4.70
N LEU A 175 9.88 -9.59 -3.79
CA LEU A 175 9.28 -9.04 -2.57
C LEU A 175 8.26 -7.92 -2.85
N LEU A 176 8.25 -7.34 -4.06
CA LEU A 176 7.21 -6.42 -4.52
C LEU A 176 5.84 -7.10 -4.75
N TRP A 177 5.77 -8.43 -4.79
CA TRP A 177 4.50 -9.14 -4.92
C TRP A 177 3.60 -8.99 -3.69
N LEU A 178 4.22 -8.80 -2.51
CA LEU A 178 3.50 -8.63 -1.23
C LEU A 178 2.75 -7.29 -1.15
N PRO A 179 3.35 -6.11 -1.40
CA PRO A 179 2.60 -4.86 -1.42
C PRO A 179 1.59 -4.76 -2.58
N ASP A 180 1.82 -5.44 -3.71
CA ASP A 180 0.82 -5.58 -4.79
C ASP A 180 -0.42 -6.33 -4.28
N LEU A 181 -0.23 -7.46 -3.60
CA LEU A 181 -1.31 -8.20 -2.94
C LEU A 181 -2.06 -7.34 -1.91
N VAL A 182 -1.34 -6.67 -1.02
CA VAL A 182 -1.95 -5.81 0.02
C VAL A 182 -2.74 -4.66 -0.62
N SER A 183 -2.17 -3.97 -1.61
CA SER A 183 -2.85 -2.89 -2.32
C SER A 183 -4.11 -3.40 -3.04
N HIS A 184 -4.03 -4.58 -3.65
CA HIS A 184 -5.15 -5.20 -4.35
C HIS A 184 -6.29 -5.62 -3.40
N THR A 185 -5.97 -6.30 -2.29
CA THR A 185 -6.96 -6.74 -1.31
C THR A 185 -7.66 -5.54 -0.65
N TYR A 186 -6.93 -4.47 -0.31
CA TYR A 186 -7.55 -3.22 0.14
C TYR A 186 -8.46 -2.60 -0.92
N ARG A 187 -8.06 -2.60 -2.19
CA ARG A 187 -8.94 -2.18 -3.29
C ARG A 187 -10.22 -3.00 -3.31
N ARG A 188 -10.15 -4.34 -3.19
CA ARG A 188 -11.32 -5.22 -3.19
C ARG A 188 -12.23 -4.96 -2.00
N TYR A 189 -11.66 -4.80 -0.81
CA TYR A 189 -12.41 -4.40 0.39
C TYR A 189 -13.16 -3.08 0.16
N ILE A 190 -12.46 -2.03 -0.27
CA ILE A 190 -13.04 -0.71 -0.51
C ILE A 190 -14.14 -0.74 -1.58
N THR A 191 -13.95 -1.50 -2.67
CA THR A 191 -14.81 -1.40 -3.86
C THR A 191 -15.82 -2.53 -4.05
N HIS A 192 -15.64 -3.66 -3.36
CA HIS A 192 -16.43 -4.89 -3.54
C HIS A 192 -16.86 -5.55 -2.22
N ASP A 193 -16.51 -4.98 -1.06
CA ASP A 193 -16.86 -5.52 0.26
C ASP A 193 -16.29 -6.93 0.51
N GLU A 194 -15.09 -7.20 -0.02
CA GLU A 194 -14.39 -8.45 0.22
C GLU A 194 -13.52 -8.36 1.48
N ASP A 195 -13.74 -9.27 2.42
CA ASP A 195 -13.14 -9.21 3.77
C ASP A 195 -11.76 -9.86 3.88
N LEU A 196 -11.15 -10.34 2.78
CA LEU A 196 -9.86 -11.04 2.85
C LEU A 196 -8.77 -10.18 3.53
N VAL A 197 -8.79 -8.87 3.31
CA VAL A 197 -7.83 -7.93 3.90
C VAL A 197 -7.92 -7.86 5.44
N THR A 198 -9.07 -8.21 6.04
CA THR A 198 -9.27 -8.16 7.49
C THR A 198 -8.35 -9.13 8.25
N ARG A 199 -7.85 -10.18 7.57
CA ARG A 199 -6.80 -11.07 8.12
C ARG A 199 -5.51 -10.31 8.46
N LEU A 200 -5.25 -9.21 7.76
CA LEU A 200 -4.09 -8.34 7.95
C LEU A 200 -4.36 -7.19 8.92
N ASP A 201 -5.55 -7.11 9.54
CA ASP A 201 -5.87 -6.02 10.45
C ASP A 201 -4.83 -5.96 11.56
N GLY A 202 -4.51 -7.09 12.21
CA GLY A 202 -3.56 -7.13 13.33
C GLY A 202 -2.18 -6.49 13.06
N GLN A 203 -1.75 -6.40 11.81
CA GLN A 203 -0.45 -5.85 11.39
C GLN A 203 -0.53 -4.58 10.55
N THR A 204 -1.73 -4.08 10.23
CA THR A 204 -1.89 -2.89 9.39
C THR A 204 -2.01 -1.60 10.19
N VAL A 205 -1.24 -0.58 9.77
CA VAL A 205 -1.27 0.78 10.28
C VAL A 205 -1.66 1.73 9.15
N THR A 206 -2.77 2.47 9.30
CA THR A 206 -3.14 3.52 8.34
C THR A 206 -2.55 4.86 8.77
N LEU A 207 -1.93 5.58 7.83
CA LEU A 207 -1.38 6.91 8.05
C LEU A 207 -2.48 7.98 7.97
N GLU A 208 -2.40 8.96 8.86
CA GLU A 208 -3.17 10.21 8.73
C GLU A 208 -2.63 11.05 7.57
N LEU A 209 -3.46 11.34 6.58
CA LEU A 209 -3.11 12.24 5.48
C LEU A 209 -3.84 13.59 5.64
N PRO A 210 -3.22 14.72 5.25
CA PRO A 210 -3.89 16.01 5.25
C PRO A 210 -5.17 16.01 4.37
N ALA A 211 -6.23 16.65 4.87
CA ALA A 211 -7.53 16.91 4.20
C ALA A 211 -8.41 15.66 3.90
N ASN A 212 -9.13 15.17 4.93
CA ASN A 212 -10.20 14.14 4.88
C ASN A 212 -9.77 12.75 4.39
N LYS A 213 -8.66 12.22 4.92
CA LYS A 213 -8.04 11.01 4.39
C LYS A 213 -7.36 10.23 5.50
N SER A 214 -8.10 9.34 6.17
CA SER A 214 -7.48 8.24 6.92
C SER A 214 -8.51 7.48 7.76
N ASP A 215 -9.07 6.45 7.13
CA ASP A 215 -9.54 5.22 7.76
C ASP A 215 -9.97 4.29 6.62
N PRO A 216 -9.44 3.06 6.45
CA PRO A 216 -9.94 2.12 5.45
C PRO A 216 -11.41 1.74 5.68
N LEU A 217 -11.87 1.74 6.94
CA LEU A 217 -13.28 1.58 7.30
C LEU A 217 -14.09 2.83 6.89
N GLY A 218 -13.60 4.03 7.20
CA GLY A 218 -14.16 5.29 6.69
C GLY A 218 -14.17 5.39 5.15
N ALA A 219 -13.16 4.81 4.49
CA ALA A 219 -13.06 4.70 3.03
C ALA A 219 -14.09 3.72 2.47
N ALA A 220 -14.20 2.52 3.04
CA ALA A 220 -15.20 1.53 2.66
C ALA A 220 -16.63 2.06 2.90
N ALA A 221 -16.90 2.65 4.06
CA ALA A 221 -18.18 3.28 4.39
C ALA A 221 -18.55 4.41 3.40
N TYR A 222 -17.58 5.24 3.01
CA TYR A 222 -17.79 6.29 2.01
C TYR A 222 -18.01 5.73 0.60
N VAL A 223 -17.16 4.78 0.18
CA VAL A 223 -17.14 4.25 -1.19
C VAL A 223 -18.35 3.37 -1.48
N GLN A 224 -18.74 2.52 -0.54
CA GLN A 224 -19.84 1.58 -0.69
C GLN A 224 -21.21 2.24 -0.44
N GLY A 225 -21.25 3.54 -0.08
CA GLY A 225 -22.50 4.25 0.21
C GLY A 225 -23.18 3.80 1.50
N VAL A 226 -22.44 3.12 2.38
CA VAL A 226 -22.93 2.57 3.62
C VAL A 226 -22.45 3.47 4.76
N SER A 227 -23.24 4.48 5.10
CA SER A 227 -23.23 4.98 6.47
C SER A 227 -23.85 3.88 7.33
N ARG A 228 -23.05 2.90 7.77
CA ARG A 228 -23.46 1.99 8.84
C ARG A 228 -22.33 1.90 9.84
N LEU A 229 -22.75 2.04 11.11
CA LEU A 229 -22.00 1.78 12.33
C LEU A 229 -21.24 2.98 12.94
N PHE A 230 -21.94 4.11 13.07
CA PHE A 230 -22.06 4.76 14.38
C PHE A 230 -23.55 4.95 14.71
N GLN A 231 -24.14 3.92 15.31
CA GLN A 231 -25.17 4.01 16.34
C GLN A 231 -24.68 3.19 17.53
#